data_AF-A0A8C7XKF5-F1
#
_entry.id   AF-A0A8C7XKF5-F1
#
_cell.length_a   1.000
_cell.length_b   1.000
_cell.length_c   1.000
_cell.angle_alpha   90.00
_cell.angle_beta   90.00
_cell.angle_gamma   90.00
#
_symmetry.space_group_name_H-M   'P 1'
#
loop_
_entity.id
_entity.type
_entity.pdbx_description
1 polymer ?
#
loop_
_entity_poly.entity_id
_entity_poly.type
_entity_poly.pdbx_seq_one_letter_code
_entity_poly.pdbx_strand_id
1 'polypeptide(L)'
;MVKRNLGQSTRSIYLGLACLSLTLHLLLACFCLSVLQTACTPPASSTSSSIPRTDPQSRQSSSSPAASSSDELPSGLQKANAFDPDREKALRTETDEEKTQPRPENLKQRVKGHSKLEELFSHPLYNLPRPPMQQDDWLLRVKADEDGGDEGSEEEEKEDFLPHDSECHTCRQSTSQEEGYDETTWTSDKETHPPWLRFHLGISRWELYDRKDSNLAQLTHYLATQPILRAVQKTGGTQLKLLITFPNYGQALLKPMRQSREAETDTNLFYFSDFERHNAEIAAFHLDRVLGFNRIPPVVGRLINVTSEVREITTDRRLAKTFFTSPAGNVCFYGQCEYYCSTENPVCGRPHMLEVSVATMLPDLSLAPRRSWRSPWRRSYSRTKLAQWETNPAYCDKVKQTPPYNHGTRLVDLIDMAVLDFLMSNMDRHHYETFESFGNQTFLLHLDNGRAFGRHSQDEPSILAPLRQCCRIRRSTLLRLRLLSLSDFGLSEVMRESLAQDPLAAVAPLLSEQHLSALDRRLAKVLAAVEICQEKHTDVIYDDL
;
A
#
# COMPACT_ATOMS: atom_id res chain seq x y z
N MET A 1 -46.83 -69.41 -21.10
CA MET A 1 -45.67 -69.43 -20.17
C MET A 1 -44.59 -68.60 -20.84
N VAL A 2 -44.11 -67.48 -20.30
CA VAL A 2 -43.33 -67.35 -19.06
C VAL A 2 -43.48 -65.91 -18.54
N LYS A 3 -43.95 -65.73 -17.30
CA LYS A 3 -43.87 -64.46 -16.56
C LYS A 3 -42.45 -64.34 -16.00
N ARG A 4 -41.72 -63.26 -16.35
CA ARG A 4 -40.40 -62.96 -15.77
C ARG A 4 -40.55 -61.85 -14.73
N ASN A 5 -40.31 -62.21 -13.47
CA ASN A 5 -40.30 -61.32 -12.30
C ASN A 5 -39.09 -60.38 -12.36
N LEU A 6 -39.33 -59.09 -12.56
CA LEU A 6 -38.32 -58.03 -12.42
C LEU A 6 -38.86 -56.98 -11.44
N GLY A 7 -38.86 -57.27 -10.14
CA GLY A 7 -39.58 -56.42 -9.18
C GLY A 7 -39.07 -56.37 -7.73
N GLN A 8 -37.97 -57.02 -7.37
CA GLN A 8 -37.53 -57.08 -5.96
C GLN A 8 -36.10 -56.56 -5.69
N SER A 9 -35.18 -56.59 -6.66
CA SER A 9 -33.76 -56.28 -6.39
C SER A 9 -33.46 -54.78 -6.24
N THR A 10 -34.06 -53.91 -7.06
CA THR A 10 -33.77 -52.46 -7.04
C THR A 10 -34.33 -51.76 -5.80
N ARG A 11 -35.53 -52.13 -5.33
CA ARG A 11 -36.13 -51.55 -4.12
C ARG A 11 -35.30 -51.81 -2.86
N SER A 12 -34.68 -52.98 -2.76
CA SER A 12 -33.84 -53.31 -1.59
C SER A 12 -32.54 -52.50 -1.56
N ILE A 13 -31.99 -52.15 -2.72
CA ILE A 13 -30.79 -51.32 -2.85
C ILE A 13 -31.09 -49.87 -2.46
N TYR A 14 -32.20 -49.31 -2.96
CA TYR A 14 -32.61 -47.95 -2.59
C TYR A 14 -32.98 -47.82 -1.11
N LEU A 15 -33.61 -48.85 -0.52
CA LEU A 15 -33.88 -48.88 0.90
C LEU A 15 -32.58 -48.95 1.72
N GLY A 16 -31.59 -49.74 1.27
CA GLY A 16 -30.27 -49.80 1.88
C GLY A 16 -29.55 -48.44 1.85
N LEU A 17 -29.56 -47.75 0.71
CA LEU A 17 -28.96 -46.42 0.56
C LEU A 17 -29.67 -45.36 1.43
N ALA A 18 -31.01 -45.42 1.52
CA ALA A 18 -31.77 -44.52 2.38
C ALA A 18 -31.47 -44.74 3.87
N CYS A 19 -31.38 -46.00 4.31
CA CYS A 19 -30.99 -46.34 5.67
C CYS A 19 -29.56 -45.87 5.99
N LEU A 20 -28.63 -46.03 5.04
CA LEU A 20 -27.23 -45.62 5.21
C LEU A 20 -27.07 -44.09 5.27
N SER A 21 -27.87 -43.36 4.49
CA SER A 21 -27.94 -41.91 4.56
C SER A 21 -28.51 -41.45 5.90
N LEU A 22 -29.59 -42.08 6.38
CA LEU A 22 -30.23 -41.73 7.65
C LEU A 22 -29.28 -41.97 8.85
N THR A 23 -28.56 -43.09 8.86
CA THR A 23 -27.58 -43.39 9.93
C THR A 23 -26.43 -42.41 9.92
N LEU A 24 -25.94 -41.98 8.75
CA LEU A 24 -24.89 -40.97 8.65
C LEU A 24 -25.35 -39.62 9.22
N HIS A 25 -26.58 -39.20 8.91
CA HIS A 25 -27.15 -37.94 9.43
C HIS A 25 -27.39 -38.00 10.95
N LEU A 26 -27.83 -39.14 11.48
CA LEU A 26 -27.99 -39.33 12.93
C LEU A 26 -26.65 -39.31 13.66
N LEU A 27 -25.60 -39.93 13.10
CA LEU A 27 -24.25 -39.87 13.66
C LEU A 27 -23.71 -38.43 13.67
N LEU A 28 -23.93 -37.67 12.58
CA LEU A 28 -23.54 -36.28 12.50
C LEU A 28 -24.27 -35.43 13.54
N ALA A 29 -25.59 -35.64 13.72
CA ALA A 29 -26.38 -34.95 14.73
C ALA A 29 -25.91 -35.27 16.16
N CYS A 30 -25.63 -36.54 16.47
CA CYS A 30 -25.07 -36.93 17.76
C CYS A 30 -23.69 -36.29 18.02
N PHE A 31 -22.85 -36.21 16.99
CA PHE A 31 -21.54 -35.55 17.10
C PHE A 31 -21.69 -34.03 17.31
N CYS A 32 -22.63 -33.37 16.63
CA CYS A 32 -22.91 -31.95 16.87
C CYS A 32 -23.45 -31.69 18.28
N LEU A 33 -24.32 -32.58 18.80
CA LEU A 33 -24.86 -32.50 20.15
C LEU A 33 -23.78 -32.70 21.23
N SER A 34 -22.82 -33.61 21.03
CA SER A 34 -21.71 -33.82 21.97
C SER A 34 -20.71 -32.66 21.97
N VAL A 35 -20.50 -32.01 20.82
CA VAL A 35 -19.69 -30.79 20.73
C VAL A 35 -20.38 -29.59 21.40
N LEU A 36 -21.71 -29.47 21.31
CA LEU A 36 -22.44 -28.43 22.04
C LEU A 36 -22.43 -28.64 23.56
N GLN A 37 -22.49 -29.90 24.03
CA GLN A 37 -22.47 -30.18 25.47
C GLN A 37 -21.09 -29.91 26.12
N THR A 38 -19.99 -30.04 25.38
CA THR A 38 -18.65 -29.70 25.88
C THR A 38 -18.36 -28.19 25.88
N ALA A 39 -19.12 -27.39 25.12
CA ALA A 39 -18.96 -25.94 25.06
C ALA A 39 -19.72 -25.15 26.16
N CYS A 40 -20.64 -25.80 26.91
CA CYS A 40 -21.52 -25.13 27.87
C CYS A 40 -21.26 -25.44 29.36
N THR A 41 -20.10 -25.98 29.74
CA THR A 41 -19.69 -26.04 31.16
C THR A 41 -18.84 -24.83 31.54
N PRO A 42 -19.34 -23.86 32.33
CA PRO A 42 -18.48 -22.82 32.89
C PRO A 42 -17.54 -23.43 33.94
N PRO A 43 -16.28 -22.96 34.08
CA PRO A 43 -15.38 -23.48 35.09
C PRO A 43 -15.89 -23.10 36.48
N ALA A 44 -16.06 -24.11 37.34
CA ALA A 44 -16.43 -23.95 38.74
C ALA A 44 -15.32 -23.21 39.50
N SER A 45 -15.73 -22.18 40.23
CA SER A 45 -14.97 -21.46 41.24
C SER A 45 -14.48 -22.39 42.35
N SER A 46 -13.16 -22.51 42.52
CA SER A 46 -12.54 -23.17 43.68
C SER A 46 -11.92 -22.12 44.60
N THR A 47 -12.55 -21.94 45.76
CA THR A 47 -11.97 -21.25 46.91
C THR A 47 -11.64 -22.27 48.00
N SER A 48 -10.51 -22.03 48.66
CA SER A 48 -10.09 -22.49 49.99
C SER A 48 -9.31 -23.82 50.10
N SER A 49 -8.03 -23.68 50.49
CA SER A 49 -7.37 -24.59 51.40
C SER A 49 -6.80 -23.79 52.58
N SER A 50 -7.31 -24.15 53.75
CA SER A 50 -7.03 -23.77 55.13
C SER A 50 -5.58 -23.45 55.54
N ILE A 51 -5.48 -22.39 56.36
CA ILE A 51 -4.41 -22.08 57.33
C ILE A 51 -4.51 -23.02 58.56
N PRO A 52 -3.42 -23.33 59.28
CA PRO A 52 -3.47 -23.51 60.73
C PRO A 52 -2.82 -22.33 61.47
N ARG A 53 -3.62 -21.73 62.37
CA ARG A 53 -3.21 -20.74 63.37
C ARG A 53 -2.76 -21.44 64.65
N THR A 54 -1.83 -20.81 65.35
CA THR A 54 -1.69 -20.85 66.81
C THR A 54 -1.18 -19.48 67.30
N ASP A 55 -2.13 -18.58 67.63
CA ASP A 55 -2.40 -17.94 68.94
C ASP A 55 -1.25 -17.60 69.93
N PRO A 56 -1.47 -16.68 70.92
CA PRO A 56 -1.80 -15.26 70.76
C PRO A 56 -1.04 -14.37 71.78
N GLN A 57 -0.96 -13.05 71.59
CA GLN A 57 -1.02 -12.11 72.73
C GLN A 57 -1.30 -10.66 72.31
N SER A 58 -2.21 -10.06 73.07
CA SER A 58 -2.78 -8.72 72.97
C SER A 58 -1.79 -7.57 73.22
N ARG A 59 -1.96 -6.42 72.55
CA ARG A 59 -2.37 -5.13 73.18
C ARG A 59 -2.31 -3.95 72.20
N GLN A 60 -3.46 -3.32 72.03
CA GLN A 60 -3.75 -1.88 72.07
C GLN A 60 -2.66 -0.84 71.71
N SER A 61 -2.94 -0.12 70.62
CA SER A 61 -3.07 1.35 70.47
C SER A 61 -2.02 2.33 71.02
N SER A 62 -1.54 3.14 70.05
CA SER A 62 -1.48 4.62 70.01
C SER A 62 -0.35 5.42 70.67
N SER A 63 0.15 6.39 69.87
CA SER A 63 0.81 7.67 70.18
C SER A 63 2.28 7.62 70.61
N SER A 64 3.23 8.49 70.19
CA SER A 64 3.42 9.55 69.18
C SER A 64 4.95 9.89 69.24
N PRO A 65 5.47 11.04 68.75
CA PRO A 65 5.94 11.26 67.38
C PRO A 65 7.44 11.64 67.29
N ALA A 66 7.97 11.63 66.06
CA ALA A 66 9.25 12.25 65.69
C ALA A 66 9.02 13.54 64.89
N ALA A 67 9.90 14.51 65.10
CA ALA A 67 9.81 15.92 64.71
C ALA A 67 10.13 16.21 63.23
N SER A 68 9.60 17.36 62.80
CA SER A 68 9.63 17.98 61.48
C SER A 68 10.91 18.75 61.16
N SER A 69 11.18 18.94 59.86
CA SER A 69 11.77 20.18 59.33
C SER A 69 10.96 20.65 58.12
N SER A 70 10.43 21.85 58.25
CA SER A 70 9.45 22.63 57.47
C SER A 70 10.08 23.32 56.25
N ASP A 71 9.44 24.06 55.34
CA ASP A 71 8.12 24.73 55.18
C ASP A 71 7.84 24.78 53.64
N GLU A 72 6.66 24.51 53.07
CA GLU A 72 5.34 25.17 53.07
C GLU A 72 5.22 26.53 52.33
N LEU A 73 4.47 26.48 51.21
CA LEU A 73 3.59 27.53 50.67
C LEU A 73 2.17 27.25 51.22
N PRO A 74 1.23 28.21 51.33
CA PRO A 74 0.06 28.11 50.45
C PRO A 74 -0.75 29.39 50.13
N SER A 75 -1.69 29.16 49.21
CA SER A 75 -2.76 29.95 48.58
C SER A 75 -4.03 30.24 49.41
N GLY A 76 -4.79 31.30 49.03
CA GLY A 76 -6.26 31.22 48.84
C GLY A 76 -7.25 32.09 49.66
N LEU A 77 -7.80 33.15 49.02
CA LEU A 77 -9.23 33.56 48.89
C LEU A 77 -10.25 33.56 50.07
N GLN A 78 -10.79 34.75 50.47
CA GLN A 78 -12.18 35.26 50.22
C GLN A 78 -12.69 36.39 51.19
N LYS A 79 -13.22 37.47 50.57
CA LYS A 79 -14.39 38.35 50.86
C LYS A 79 -14.54 39.10 52.21
N ALA A 80 -14.70 40.44 52.16
CA ALA A 80 -15.98 41.17 52.03
C ALA A 80 -15.87 42.70 52.28
N ASN A 81 -16.65 43.48 51.50
CA ASN A 81 -17.21 44.84 51.73
C ASN A 81 -16.24 46.05 51.83
N ALA A 82 -16.51 47.25 51.30
CA ALA A 82 -17.61 47.84 50.51
C ALA A 82 -17.20 49.29 50.08
N PHE A 83 -18.02 49.87 49.19
CA PHE A 83 -18.21 51.31 48.88
C PHE A 83 -17.35 52.00 47.79
N ASP A 84 -18.00 52.13 46.63
CA ASP A 84 -17.97 53.25 45.67
C ASP A 84 -19.03 54.31 46.12
N PRO A 85 -18.95 55.62 45.78
CA PRO A 85 -19.56 56.08 44.52
C PRO A 85 -18.98 57.36 43.85
N ASP A 86 -19.27 57.48 42.53
CA ASP A 86 -19.58 58.69 41.72
C ASP A 86 -18.41 59.66 41.33
N ARG A 87 -18.33 60.32 40.16
CA ARG A 87 -19.30 60.64 39.09
C ARG A 87 -18.63 61.23 37.81
N GLU A 88 -19.22 60.89 36.66
CA GLU A 88 -19.43 61.57 35.36
C GLU A 88 -18.75 62.89 34.87
N LYS A 89 -18.24 62.80 33.61
CA LYS A 89 -18.53 63.55 32.34
C LYS A 89 -18.17 65.03 32.05
N ALA A 90 -17.57 65.17 30.84
CA ALA A 90 -17.76 66.18 29.75
C ALA A 90 -17.03 67.55 29.90
N LEU A 91 -16.55 68.30 28.89
CA LEU A 91 -16.74 68.36 27.43
C LEU A 91 -15.75 69.42 26.79
N ARG A 92 -15.25 69.19 25.55
CA ARG A 92 -14.80 70.16 24.47
C ARG A 92 -13.59 71.12 24.75
N THR A 93 -12.70 71.52 23.82
CA THR A 93 -12.80 71.80 22.37
C THR A 93 -11.39 71.93 21.72
N GLU A 94 -11.25 71.39 20.50
CA GLU A 94 -10.48 71.78 19.29
C GLU A 94 -9.18 72.63 19.33
N THR A 95 -8.13 72.18 18.61
CA THR A 95 -7.73 72.75 17.30
C THR A 95 -6.65 71.90 16.61
N ASP A 96 -6.81 71.73 15.30
CA ASP A 96 -5.97 71.01 14.34
C ASP A 96 -4.62 71.66 14.07
N GLU A 97 -3.56 70.87 13.86
CA GLU A 97 -2.96 70.63 12.53
C GLU A 97 -1.68 69.75 12.66
N GLU A 98 -1.47 68.94 11.62
CA GLU A 98 -0.16 68.63 11.03
C GLU A 98 0.34 67.15 11.05
N LYS A 99 0.27 66.56 9.85
CA LYS A 99 1.17 65.57 9.20
C LYS A 99 1.21 64.13 9.71
N THR A 100 0.55 63.29 8.92
CA THR A 100 0.65 61.84 8.83
C THR A 100 2.05 61.38 8.38
N GLN A 101 2.72 60.57 9.20
CA GLN A 101 3.75 59.61 8.77
C GLN A 101 3.39 58.23 9.35
N PRO A 102 3.26 57.16 8.54
CA PRO A 102 3.02 55.82 9.05
C PRO A 102 4.33 55.20 9.56
N ARG A 103 4.26 54.74 10.82
CA ARG A 103 5.25 53.91 11.51
C ARG A 103 5.29 52.52 10.85
N PRO A 104 6.46 51.88 10.67
CA PRO A 104 6.55 50.63 9.93
C PRO A 104 5.98 49.48 10.77
N GLU A 105 4.89 48.91 10.28
CA GLU A 105 4.43 47.60 10.72
C GLU A 105 5.44 46.54 10.27
N ASN A 106 5.77 45.66 11.22
CA ASN A 106 6.66 44.52 11.05
C ASN A 106 6.16 43.59 9.92
N LEU A 107 6.63 43.83 8.70
CA LEU A 107 6.77 42.78 7.69
C LEU A 107 7.81 41.79 8.21
N LYS A 108 7.35 40.71 8.83
CA LYS A 108 8.10 39.46 8.87
C LYS A 108 8.33 39.03 7.43
N GLN A 109 9.45 39.46 6.84
CA GLN A 109 10.05 38.81 5.69
C GLN A 109 10.20 37.34 6.05
N ARG A 110 9.32 36.49 5.51
CA ARG A 110 9.64 35.08 5.32
C ARG A 110 10.85 35.06 4.41
N VAL A 111 12.04 34.86 4.99
CA VAL A 111 13.18 34.38 4.24
C VAL A 111 12.69 33.11 3.52
N LYS A 112 12.61 33.15 2.18
CA LYS A 112 12.36 31.96 1.37
C LYS A 112 13.53 31.01 1.65
N GLY A 113 13.32 30.05 2.55
CA GLY A 113 14.24 28.92 2.66
C GLY A 113 14.30 28.21 1.31
N HIS A 114 15.49 27.84 0.86
CA HIS A 114 15.67 27.04 -0.34
C HIS A 114 14.96 25.69 -0.18
N SER A 115 14.28 25.24 -1.23
CA SER A 115 13.63 23.91 -1.27
C SER A 115 14.71 22.83 -1.37
N LYS A 116 14.81 21.97 -0.36
CA LYS A 116 15.77 20.86 -0.35
C LYS A 116 15.44 19.84 -1.44
N LEU A 117 14.14 19.62 -1.69
CA LEU A 117 13.68 18.73 -2.75
C LEU A 117 14.05 19.26 -4.14
N GLU A 118 13.88 20.55 -4.40
CA GLU A 118 14.26 21.18 -5.67
C GLU A 118 15.77 21.12 -5.88
N GLU A 119 16.55 21.38 -4.82
CA GLU A 119 18.01 21.29 -4.86
C GLU A 119 18.48 19.85 -5.12
N LEU A 120 17.87 18.86 -4.45
CA LEU A 120 18.12 17.43 -4.68
C LEU A 120 17.92 17.08 -6.16
N PHE A 121 16.80 17.51 -6.72
CA PHE A 121 16.44 17.24 -8.12
C PHE A 121 17.24 18.03 -9.15
N SER A 122 17.88 19.12 -8.73
CA SER A 122 18.84 19.90 -9.52
C SER A 122 20.26 19.33 -9.45
N HIS A 123 20.56 18.49 -8.46
CA HIS A 123 21.87 17.88 -8.29
C HIS A 123 22.27 17.00 -9.50
N PRO A 124 23.55 17.00 -9.94
CA PRO A 124 23.99 16.24 -11.12
C PRO A 124 23.66 14.74 -11.08
N LEU A 125 23.67 14.12 -9.89
CA LEU A 125 23.30 12.71 -9.72
C LEU A 125 21.85 12.37 -10.11
N TYR A 126 20.95 13.36 -10.13
CA TYR A 126 19.55 13.19 -10.60
C TYR A 126 19.36 13.61 -12.05
N ASN A 127 20.43 13.99 -12.73
CA ASN A 127 20.46 14.55 -14.08
C ASN A 127 21.54 13.90 -14.95
N LEU A 128 21.93 12.66 -14.63
CA LEU A 128 22.92 11.90 -15.37
C LEU A 128 22.47 11.69 -16.83
N PRO A 129 23.39 11.74 -17.81
CA PRO A 129 23.06 11.49 -19.21
C PRO A 129 22.58 10.04 -19.37
N ARG A 130 21.55 9.86 -20.21
CA ARG A 130 20.98 8.55 -20.50
C ARG A 130 21.45 8.07 -21.87
N PRO A 131 21.56 6.75 -22.06
CA PRO A 131 21.70 6.19 -23.40
C PRO A 131 20.57 6.70 -24.31
N PRO A 132 20.84 7.00 -25.59
CA PRO A 132 19.79 7.37 -26.53
C PRO A 132 18.80 6.20 -26.65
N MET A 133 17.52 6.52 -26.48
CA MET A 133 16.43 5.55 -26.53
C MET A 133 16.30 4.96 -27.94
N GLN A 134 16.33 3.64 -28.04
CA GLN A 134 16.06 2.92 -29.28
C GLN A 134 14.55 2.68 -29.45
N GLN A 135 14.14 2.27 -30.64
CA GLN A 135 12.72 2.02 -30.94
C GLN A 135 12.13 0.90 -30.08
N ASP A 136 12.95 -0.08 -29.68
CA ASP A 136 12.57 -1.23 -28.84
C ASP A 136 12.71 -0.97 -27.34
N ASP A 137 13.06 0.26 -26.96
CA ASP A 137 13.11 0.69 -25.57
C ASP A 137 11.79 1.31 -25.10
N TRP A 138 10.82 1.50 -26.00
CA TRP A 138 9.48 2.00 -25.68
C TRP A 138 8.49 0.85 -25.55
N LEU A 139 7.69 0.85 -24.48
CA LEU A 139 6.74 -0.24 -24.22
C LEU A 139 5.61 -0.26 -25.25
N LEU A 140 5.05 0.91 -25.54
CA LEU A 140 3.92 1.10 -26.45
C LEU A 140 4.30 2.15 -27.50
N ARG A 141 3.78 1.97 -28.72
CA ARG A 141 4.00 2.90 -29.84
C ARG A 141 2.66 3.22 -30.50
N VAL A 142 2.48 4.48 -30.87
CA VAL A 142 1.37 4.89 -31.74
C VAL A 142 1.78 4.50 -33.16
N LYS A 143 0.92 3.77 -33.88
CA LYS A 143 1.13 3.52 -35.30
C LYS A 143 1.02 4.86 -36.03
N ALA A 144 2.04 5.23 -36.81
CA ALA A 144 1.92 6.35 -37.73
C ALA A 144 1.10 5.90 -38.95
N ASP A 145 0.30 6.79 -39.52
CA ASP A 145 -0.54 6.52 -40.71
C ASP A 145 0.26 6.19 -41.98
N GLU A 146 1.59 6.09 -41.92
CA GLU A 146 2.48 5.80 -43.06
C GLU A 146 2.84 4.31 -43.22
N ASP A 147 2.42 3.41 -42.33
CA ASP A 147 2.52 1.95 -42.55
C ASP A 147 1.36 1.40 -43.43
N GLY A 148 0.70 2.27 -44.20
CA GLY A 148 -0.21 1.91 -45.29
C GLY A 148 0.52 1.47 -46.58
N GLY A 149 1.68 0.83 -46.44
CA GLY A 149 2.50 0.31 -47.53
C GLY A 149 2.35 -1.20 -47.66
N ASP A 150 1.33 -1.62 -48.41
CA ASP A 150 1.28 -2.83 -49.23
C ASP A 150 2.20 -4.01 -48.83
N GLU A 151 1.71 -4.87 -47.92
CA GLU A 151 2.01 -6.30 -47.97
C GLU A 151 0.69 -7.05 -48.08
N GLY A 152 0.23 -7.21 -49.32
CA GLY A 152 -0.70 -8.27 -49.66
C GLY A 152 -0.12 -9.62 -49.22
N SER A 153 -0.67 -10.17 -48.15
CA SER A 153 -0.54 -11.58 -47.81
C SER A 153 -1.91 -12.20 -47.97
N GLU A 154 -2.03 -12.95 -49.07
CA GLU A 154 -3.15 -13.78 -49.43
C GLU A 154 -3.54 -14.68 -48.25
N GLU A 155 -4.80 -14.63 -47.86
CA GLU A 155 -5.42 -15.58 -46.94
C GLU A 155 -5.40 -16.97 -47.62
N GLU A 156 -4.42 -17.81 -47.29
CA GLU A 156 -4.53 -19.24 -47.53
C GLU A 156 -5.52 -19.85 -46.52
N GLU A 157 -6.79 -19.91 -46.94
CA GLU A 157 -7.80 -20.80 -46.38
C GLU A 157 -7.31 -22.26 -46.46
N LYS A 158 -6.88 -22.82 -45.33
CA LYS A 158 -6.81 -24.28 -45.16
C LYS A 158 -8.10 -24.79 -44.55
N GLU A 159 -9.03 -25.13 -45.43
CA GLU A 159 -10.08 -26.11 -45.15
C GLU A 159 -9.43 -27.48 -44.96
N ASP A 160 -9.47 -28.02 -43.73
CA ASP A 160 -9.32 -29.46 -43.50
C ASP A 160 -10.67 -30.03 -43.02
N PHE A 161 -11.22 -30.88 -43.89
CA PHE A 161 -12.48 -31.59 -43.73
C PHE A 161 -12.34 -32.83 -42.82
N LEU A 162 -13.47 -33.17 -42.17
CA LEU A 162 -13.96 -34.49 -41.68
C LEU A 162 -13.90 -34.77 -40.15
N PRO A 163 -14.87 -35.54 -39.60
CA PRO A 163 -16.33 -35.41 -39.73
C PRO A 163 -17.07 -35.47 -38.37
N HIS A 164 -18.37 -35.14 -38.45
CA HIS A 164 -19.41 -35.26 -37.43
C HIS A 164 -19.43 -36.60 -36.67
N ASP A 165 -19.64 -36.55 -35.34
CA ASP A 165 -20.75 -37.23 -34.65
C ASP A 165 -20.91 -36.77 -33.18
N SER A 166 -22.09 -36.16 -32.92
CA SER A 166 -22.99 -36.23 -31.73
C SER A 166 -22.38 -36.55 -30.34
N GLU A 167 -22.57 -35.79 -29.25
CA GLU A 167 -23.75 -35.11 -28.70
C GLU A 167 -23.31 -34.32 -27.45
N CYS A 168 -23.66 -33.03 -27.32
CA CYS A 168 -24.05 -32.43 -26.03
C CYS A 168 -24.72 -31.06 -26.27
N HIS A 169 -26.02 -31.09 -26.49
CA HIS A 169 -26.89 -29.93 -26.35
C HIS A 169 -26.96 -29.52 -24.89
N THR A 170 -26.41 -28.33 -24.55
CA THR A 170 -27.05 -27.24 -23.79
C THR A 170 -25.97 -26.32 -23.22
N CYS A 171 -25.59 -25.29 -23.98
CA CYS A 171 -25.01 -24.03 -23.50
C CYS A 171 -25.17 -22.98 -24.60
N ARG A 172 -26.41 -22.65 -24.98
CA ARG A 172 -26.71 -21.53 -25.88
C ARG A 172 -27.75 -20.64 -25.22
N GLN A 173 -27.27 -19.47 -24.80
CA GLN A 173 -27.92 -18.25 -24.28
C GLN A 173 -27.20 -17.84 -22.99
N SER A 174 -26.34 -16.82 -22.99
CA SER A 174 -26.73 -15.45 -23.31
C SER A 174 -25.51 -14.62 -23.76
N THR A 175 -25.45 -14.31 -25.05
CA THR A 175 -24.68 -13.20 -25.63
C THR A 175 -25.68 -12.09 -25.98
N SER A 176 -25.60 -10.97 -25.27
CA SER A 176 -26.27 -9.69 -25.54
C SER A 176 -25.87 -8.75 -24.39
N GLN A 177 -25.19 -7.62 -24.54
CA GLN A 177 -24.99 -6.71 -25.66
C GLN A 177 -23.57 -6.12 -25.55
N GLU A 178 -22.87 -6.09 -26.68
CA GLU A 178 -21.85 -5.09 -26.95
C GLU A 178 -22.56 -3.74 -27.00
N GLU A 179 -22.48 -2.96 -25.93
CA GLU A 179 -22.59 -1.51 -26.07
C GLU A 179 -21.29 -1.07 -26.73
N GLY A 180 -21.38 -0.82 -28.04
CA GLY A 180 -20.32 -0.27 -28.86
C GLY A 180 -19.72 0.93 -28.15
N TYR A 181 -18.41 0.85 -27.92
CA TYR A 181 -17.61 1.95 -27.40
C TYR A 181 -17.74 3.13 -28.37
N ASP A 182 -17.97 4.33 -27.83
CA ASP A 182 -17.92 5.56 -28.62
C ASP A 182 -16.58 5.62 -29.36
N GLU A 183 -16.67 5.94 -30.66
CA GLU A 183 -15.55 6.13 -31.58
C GLU A 183 -14.70 7.29 -31.05
N THR A 184 -13.76 6.95 -30.16
CA THR A 184 -12.93 7.93 -29.50
C THR A 184 -11.98 8.44 -30.56
N THR A 185 -12.08 9.74 -30.87
CA THR A 185 -11.12 10.47 -31.71
C THR A 185 -9.76 10.51 -31.01
N TRP A 186 -9.06 9.37 -30.99
CA TRP A 186 -7.66 9.28 -30.62
C TRP A 186 -6.88 9.90 -31.78
N THR A 187 -6.52 11.16 -31.64
CA THR A 187 -5.68 11.81 -32.66
C THR A 187 -4.28 11.20 -32.62
N SER A 188 -3.53 11.33 -33.71
CA SER A 188 -2.11 10.96 -33.77
C SER A 188 -1.22 11.89 -32.93
N ASP A 189 -1.76 13.01 -32.41
CA ASP A 189 -1.04 13.96 -31.57
C ASP A 189 -1.07 13.54 -30.08
N LYS A 190 0.10 13.11 -29.60
CA LYS A 190 0.35 12.68 -28.21
C LYS A 190 -0.01 13.75 -27.17
N GLU A 191 0.03 15.04 -27.50
CA GLU A 191 -0.25 16.11 -26.54
C GLU A 191 -1.75 16.25 -26.23
N THR A 192 -2.61 15.71 -27.10
CA THR A 192 -4.08 15.71 -26.90
C THR A 192 -4.58 14.53 -26.07
N HIS A 193 -3.73 13.52 -25.85
CA HIS A 193 -4.08 12.31 -25.11
C HIS A 193 -4.27 12.59 -23.61
N PRO A 194 -5.17 11.86 -22.93
CA PRO A 194 -5.37 12.02 -21.51
C PRO A 194 -4.09 11.65 -20.73
N PRO A 195 -3.84 12.24 -19.54
CA PRO A 195 -2.58 12.07 -18.82
C PRO A 195 -2.20 10.62 -18.53
N TRP A 196 -3.19 9.75 -18.30
CA TRP A 196 -2.96 8.32 -18.05
C TRP A 196 -2.44 7.59 -19.30
N LEU A 197 -2.90 7.96 -20.50
CA LEU A 197 -2.45 7.35 -21.76
C LEU A 197 -1.05 7.85 -22.12
N ARG A 198 -0.79 9.15 -21.93
CA ARG A 198 0.56 9.71 -22.06
C ARG A 198 1.55 9.01 -21.15
N PHE A 199 1.14 8.68 -19.91
CA PHE A 199 1.94 7.87 -19.01
C PHE A 199 2.22 6.47 -19.56
N HIS A 200 1.21 5.77 -20.09
CA HIS A 200 1.40 4.46 -20.72
C HIS A 200 2.37 4.51 -21.90
N LEU A 201 2.25 5.53 -22.76
CA LEU A 201 3.14 5.76 -23.91
C LEU A 201 4.56 6.20 -23.50
N GLY A 202 4.72 6.73 -22.29
CA GLY A 202 6.00 7.16 -21.73
C GLY A 202 6.80 6.05 -21.04
N ILE A 203 6.24 4.85 -20.86
CA ILE A 203 6.94 3.74 -20.22
C ILE A 203 8.08 3.26 -21.13
N SER A 204 9.29 3.21 -20.54
CA SER A 204 10.53 2.83 -21.22
C SER A 204 11.12 1.54 -20.65
N ARG A 205 12.19 1.02 -21.28
CA ARG A 205 13.00 -0.10 -20.78
C ARG A 205 13.64 0.16 -19.41
N TRP A 206 13.89 1.43 -19.08
CA TRP A 206 14.76 1.81 -17.95
C TRP A 206 13.99 2.37 -16.76
N GLU A 207 12.82 2.95 -16.99
CA GLU A 207 11.97 3.53 -15.95
C GLU A 207 10.50 3.55 -16.37
N LEU A 208 9.63 3.68 -15.35
CA LEU A 208 8.19 3.72 -15.54
C LEU A 208 7.68 5.11 -15.93
N TYR A 209 8.39 6.17 -15.53
CA TYR A 209 8.10 7.55 -15.89
C TYR A 209 9.37 8.39 -15.77
N ASP A 210 9.51 9.43 -16.60
CA ASP A 210 10.54 10.45 -16.41
C ASP A 210 10.07 11.45 -15.35
N ARG A 211 10.90 11.65 -14.32
CA ARG A 211 10.67 12.64 -13.26
C ARG A 211 10.53 14.06 -13.80
N LYS A 212 11.20 14.39 -14.90
CA LYS A 212 11.15 15.73 -15.52
C LYS A 212 9.93 15.94 -16.40
N ASP A 213 9.20 14.87 -16.72
CA ASP A 213 8.02 14.96 -17.56
C ASP A 213 6.90 15.73 -16.85
N SER A 214 6.44 16.80 -17.49
CA SER A 214 5.30 17.59 -17.02
C SER A 214 4.02 16.77 -16.90
N ASN A 215 3.88 15.67 -17.66
CA ASN A 215 2.74 14.77 -17.59
C ASN A 215 2.61 14.11 -16.22
N LEU A 216 3.71 13.93 -15.46
CA LEU A 216 3.62 13.35 -14.12
C LEU A 216 2.76 14.21 -13.19
N ALA A 217 2.95 15.53 -13.22
CA ALA A 217 2.15 16.47 -12.42
C ALA A 217 0.69 16.53 -12.90
N GLN A 218 0.46 16.45 -14.22
CA GLN A 218 -0.88 16.40 -14.79
C GLN A 218 -1.61 15.10 -14.40
N LEU A 219 -0.92 13.96 -14.42
CA LEU A 219 -1.48 12.67 -14.04
C LEU A 219 -1.82 12.61 -12.55
N THR A 220 -0.94 13.07 -11.66
CA THR A 220 -1.24 13.09 -10.22
C THR A 220 -2.42 14.02 -9.91
N HIS A 221 -2.48 15.20 -10.54
CA HIS A 221 -3.63 16.09 -10.43
C HIS A 221 -4.93 15.46 -10.94
N TYR A 222 -4.86 14.78 -12.10
CA TYR A 222 -5.98 14.05 -12.69
C TYR A 222 -6.50 12.95 -11.74
N LEU A 223 -5.64 12.11 -11.17
CA LEU A 223 -6.05 11.06 -10.22
C LEU A 223 -6.72 11.64 -8.97
N ALA A 224 -6.24 12.79 -8.51
CA ALA A 224 -6.75 13.46 -7.31
C ALA A 224 -8.14 14.10 -7.51
N THR A 225 -8.43 14.61 -8.71
CA THR A 225 -9.58 15.52 -8.95
C THR A 225 -10.65 14.97 -9.90
N GLN A 226 -10.28 14.08 -10.83
CA GLN A 226 -11.21 13.62 -11.86
C GLN A 226 -12.41 12.88 -11.23
N PRO A 227 -13.66 13.13 -11.67
CA PRO A 227 -14.82 12.42 -11.16
C PRO A 227 -14.72 10.90 -11.37
N ILE A 228 -15.09 10.11 -10.36
CA ILE A 228 -15.11 8.65 -10.49
C ILE A 228 -16.43 8.25 -11.13
N LEU A 229 -16.37 7.61 -12.30
CA LEU A 229 -17.55 7.16 -13.06
C LEU A 229 -18.03 5.79 -12.60
N ARG A 230 -17.10 4.89 -12.28
CA ARG A 230 -17.40 3.51 -11.87
C ARG A 230 -16.43 3.03 -10.81
N ALA A 231 -16.91 2.29 -9.83
CA ALA A 231 -16.10 1.61 -8.82
C ALA A 231 -16.52 0.15 -8.69
N VAL A 232 -15.58 -0.79 -8.83
CA VAL A 232 -15.83 -2.23 -8.68
C VAL A 232 -14.74 -2.85 -7.81
N GLN A 233 -15.02 -4.00 -7.19
CA GLN A 233 -13.99 -4.66 -6.40
C GLN A 233 -13.06 -5.49 -7.29
N LYS A 234 -11.74 -5.39 -7.06
CA LYS A 234 -10.77 -6.23 -7.74
C LYS A 234 -10.98 -7.70 -7.35
N THR A 235 -11.01 -8.60 -8.33
CA THR A 235 -11.06 -10.05 -8.09
C THR A 235 -9.70 -10.61 -7.66
N GLY A 236 -9.73 -11.66 -6.83
CA GLY A 236 -8.54 -12.41 -6.41
C GLY A 236 -7.55 -11.64 -5.52
N GLY A 237 -7.98 -10.55 -4.88
CA GLY A 237 -7.14 -9.80 -3.93
C GLY A 237 -7.12 -10.46 -2.54
N THR A 238 -5.96 -10.39 -1.88
CA THR A 238 -5.79 -10.80 -0.47
C THR A 238 -6.51 -9.85 0.49
N GLN A 239 -6.46 -8.55 0.24
CA GLN A 239 -7.17 -7.51 0.99
C GLN A 239 -8.06 -6.66 0.07
N LEU A 240 -8.87 -5.79 0.68
CA LEU A 240 -9.84 -4.94 -0.02
C LEU A 240 -9.14 -3.93 -0.94
N LYS A 241 -9.37 -4.07 -2.25
CA LYS A 241 -8.89 -3.16 -3.30
C LYS A 241 -10.03 -2.91 -4.28
N LEU A 242 -10.24 -1.66 -4.68
CA LEU A 242 -11.23 -1.30 -5.68
C LEU A 242 -10.53 -0.90 -6.99
N LEU A 243 -11.13 -1.25 -8.12
CA LEU A 243 -10.79 -0.68 -9.42
C LEU A 243 -11.79 0.44 -9.69
N ILE A 244 -11.26 1.64 -9.91
CA ILE A 244 -12.05 2.80 -10.29
C ILE A 244 -11.79 3.18 -11.74
N THR A 245 -12.83 3.68 -12.41
CA THR A 245 -12.77 4.14 -13.80
C THR A 245 -13.22 5.59 -13.88
N PHE A 246 -12.49 6.38 -14.64
CA PHE A 246 -12.75 7.79 -14.90
C PHE A 246 -13.46 7.99 -16.27
N PRO A 247 -14.07 9.15 -16.55
CA PRO A 247 -14.84 9.41 -17.78
C PRO A 247 -14.11 9.15 -19.10
N ASN A 248 -12.80 9.39 -19.16
CA ASN A 248 -11.94 9.18 -20.33
C ASN A 248 -11.25 7.80 -20.29
N TYR A 249 -11.94 6.79 -19.77
CA TYR A 249 -11.52 5.37 -19.69
C TYR A 249 -10.30 5.06 -18.83
N GLY A 250 -9.63 6.07 -18.27
CA GLY A 250 -8.52 5.86 -17.34
C GLY A 250 -8.96 5.04 -16.14
N GLN A 251 -8.10 4.13 -15.69
CA GLN A 251 -8.37 3.29 -14.52
C GLN A 251 -7.31 3.51 -13.44
N ALA A 252 -7.73 3.33 -12.18
CA ALA A 252 -6.82 3.34 -11.05
C ALA A 252 -7.19 2.27 -10.02
N LEU A 253 -6.19 1.79 -9.30
CA LEU A 253 -6.34 0.92 -8.15
C LEU A 253 -6.48 1.77 -6.90
N LEU A 254 -7.60 1.61 -6.20
CA LEU A 254 -7.92 2.33 -4.99
C LEU A 254 -7.76 1.41 -3.78
N LYS A 255 -6.93 1.82 -2.79
CA LYS A 255 -6.83 1.16 -1.48
C LYS A 255 -7.34 2.09 -0.37
N PRO A 256 -8.33 1.65 0.43
CA PRO A 256 -8.90 2.50 1.48
C PRO A 256 -8.01 2.55 2.73
N MET A 257 -8.14 3.64 3.48
CA MET A 257 -7.59 3.73 4.83
C MET A 257 -8.19 2.64 5.73
N ARG A 258 -7.32 1.78 6.28
CA ARG A 258 -7.68 0.74 7.26
C ARG A 258 -7.18 1.03 8.67
N GLN A 259 -6.04 1.70 8.79
CA GLN A 259 -5.41 2.01 10.07
C GLN A 259 -5.11 3.50 10.19
N SER A 260 -5.06 4.00 11.43
CA SER A 260 -4.64 5.38 11.69
C SER A 260 -3.19 5.61 11.25
N ARG A 261 -2.85 6.85 10.94
CA ARG A 261 -1.50 7.22 10.48
C ARG A 261 -0.45 7.06 11.57
N GLU A 262 -0.86 7.11 12.83
CA GLU A 262 -0.04 6.96 14.04
C GLU A 262 0.02 5.50 14.54
N ALA A 263 -0.79 4.60 13.97
CA ALA A 263 -0.91 3.24 14.48
C ALA A 263 0.24 2.35 13.99
N GLU A 264 1.05 1.84 14.92
CA GLU A 264 2.01 0.79 14.63
C GLU A 264 1.34 -0.59 14.54
N THR A 265 1.93 -1.46 13.74
CA THR A 265 1.54 -2.87 13.59
C THR A 265 1.94 -3.62 14.84
N ASP A 266 0.99 -4.35 15.44
CA ASP A 266 1.24 -5.19 16.61
C ASP A 266 2.47 -6.09 16.39
N THR A 267 3.38 -6.12 17.37
CA THR A 267 4.64 -6.88 17.31
C THR A 267 4.44 -8.38 17.13
N ASN A 268 3.28 -8.91 17.55
CA ASN A 268 2.91 -10.32 17.46
C ASN A 268 2.34 -10.70 16.08
N LEU A 269 1.97 -9.72 15.24
CA LEU A 269 1.49 -10.00 13.89
C LEU A 269 2.65 -10.40 12.99
N PHE A 270 2.46 -11.51 12.27
CA PHE A 270 3.33 -11.90 11.17
C PHE A 270 3.16 -10.94 9.99
N TYR A 271 4.22 -10.77 9.20
CA TYR A 271 4.25 -9.90 8.01
C TYR A 271 3.11 -10.17 7.01
N PHE A 272 2.66 -11.43 6.85
CA PHE A 272 1.55 -11.80 5.96
C PHE A 272 0.16 -11.50 6.54
N SER A 273 0.07 -11.19 7.83
CA SER A 273 -1.15 -10.78 8.56
C SER A 273 -1.19 -9.28 8.85
N ASP A 274 -0.22 -8.51 8.38
CA ASP A 274 -0.26 -7.05 8.45
C ASP A 274 -1.40 -6.47 7.56
N PHE A 275 -1.83 -5.25 7.84
CA PHE A 275 -2.82 -4.56 7.00
C PHE A 275 -2.13 -3.83 5.85
N GLU A 276 -2.81 -3.75 4.72
CA GLU A 276 -2.46 -2.77 3.70
C GLU A 276 -2.96 -1.37 4.11
N ARG A 277 -2.13 -0.35 3.90
CA ARG A 277 -2.37 1.04 4.26
C ARG A 277 -2.29 1.93 3.03
N HIS A 278 -3.20 2.90 2.93
CA HIS A 278 -3.22 3.86 1.82
C HIS A 278 -1.98 4.76 1.84
N ASN A 279 -1.62 5.28 3.01
CA ASN A 279 -0.46 6.16 3.18
C ASN A 279 0.87 5.47 2.83
N ALA A 280 0.96 4.15 3.01
CA ALA A 280 2.14 3.37 2.62
C ALA A 280 2.35 3.34 1.10
N GLU A 281 1.28 3.17 0.31
CA GLU A 281 1.38 3.20 -1.16
C GLU A 281 1.82 4.59 -1.68
N ILE A 282 1.25 5.65 -1.11
CA ILE A 282 1.58 7.03 -1.46
C ILE A 282 3.04 7.31 -1.07
N ALA A 283 3.42 7.02 0.17
CA ALA A 283 4.78 7.27 0.65
C ALA A 283 5.84 6.45 -0.09
N ALA A 284 5.52 5.22 -0.50
CA ALA A 284 6.41 4.41 -1.31
C ALA A 284 6.68 5.08 -2.67
N PHE A 285 5.64 5.57 -3.37
CA PHE A 285 5.81 6.30 -4.64
C PHE A 285 6.74 7.51 -4.48
N HIS A 286 6.54 8.32 -3.44
CA HIS A 286 7.40 9.48 -3.18
C HIS A 286 8.84 9.06 -2.83
N LEU A 287 9.04 7.99 -2.05
CA LEU A 287 10.36 7.49 -1.69
C LEU A 287 11.11 6.90 -2.89
N ASP A 288 10.44 6.12 -3.73
CA ASP A 288 10.99 5.58 -4.98
C ASP A 288 11.44 6.70 -5.93
N ARG A 289 10.67 7.78 -6.02
CA ARG A 289 11.02 8.99 -6.77
C ARG A 289 12.20 9.75 -6.16
N VAL A 290 12.24 9.89 -4.83
CA VAL A 290 13.36 10.54 -4.11
C VAL A 290 14.65 9.73 -4.23
N LEU A 291 14.59 8.40 -4.25
CA LEU A 291 15.75 7.55 -4.52
C LEU A 291 16.14 7.54 -6.01
N GLY A 292 15.30 8.10 -6.88
CA GLY A 292 15.48 8.17 -8.33
C GLY A 292 15.38 6.81 -9.02
N PHE A 293 14.59 5.89 -8.47
CA PHE A 293 14.30 4.61 -9.10
C PHE A 293 13.25 4.74 -10.21
N ASN A 294 12.18 5.50 -9.95
CA ASN A 294 11.06 5.71 -10.88
C ASN A 294 10.41 4.39 -11.37
N ARG A 295 10.12 3.48 -10.43
CA ARG A 295 9.62 2.10 -10.68
C ARG A 295 8.27 1.79 -10.03
N ILE A 296 7.72 2.73 -9.25
CA ILE A 296 6.37 2.64 -8.67
C ILE A 296 5.39 3.45 -9.55
N PRO A 297 4.24 2.90 -9.99
CA PRO A 297 3.23 3.67 -10.69
C PRO A 297 2.80 4.90 -9.88
N PRO A 298 2.57 6.08 -10.49
CA PRO A 298 2.07 7.25 -9.77
C PRO A 298 0.88 6.95 -8.85
N VAL A 299 1.04 7.30 -7.58
CA VAL A 299 0.02 7.12 -6.53
C VAL A 299 -0.23 8.46 -5.86
N VAL A 300 -1.50 8.81 -5.67
CA VAL A 300 -1.91 10.01 -4.93
C VAL A 300 -2.91 9.68 -3.83
N GLY A 301 -2.91 10.50 -2.79
CA GLY A 301 -3.96 10.53 -1.81
C GLY A 301 -5.21 11.25 -2.34
N ARG A 302 -6.38 10.70 -2.01
CA ARG A 302 -7.67 11.34 -2.29
C ARG A 302 -8.62 11.15 -1.11
N LEU A 303 -9.40 12.19 -0.82
CA LEU A 303 -10.52 12.08 0.10
C LEU A 303 -11.79 11.86 -0.72
N ILE A 304 -12.41 10.69 -0.59
CA ILE A 304 -13.59 10.32 -1.38
C ILE A 304 -14.85 10.29 -0.52
N ASN A 305 -16.00 10.58 -1.13
CA ASN A 305 -17.29 10.30 -0.52
C ASN A 305 -17.72 8.88 -0.88
N VAL A 306 -17.67 7.95 0.08
CA VAL A 306 -17.96 6.52 -0.18
C VAL A 306 -19.40 6.25 -0.64
N THR A 307 -20.32 7.20 -0.43
CA THR A 307 -21.71 7.06 -0.86
C THR A 307 -21.84 7.39 -2.34
N SER A 308 -21.46 8.61 -2.74
CA SER A 308 -21.60 9.05 -4.13
C SER A 308 -20.52 8.49 -5.06
N GLU A 309 -19.28 8.28 -4.59
CA GLU A 309 -18.14 7.87 -5.42
C GLU A 309 -17.84 6.36 -5.34
N VAL A 310 -18.63 5.58 -4.58
CA VAL A 310 -18.50 4.11 -4.56
C VAL A 310 -19.86 3.43 -4.55
N ARG A 311 -20.67 3.64 -3.51
CA ARG A 311 -21.92 2.89 -3.30
C ARG A 311 -22.95 3.10 -4.42
N GLU A 312 -23.15 4.34 -4.86
CA GLU A 312 -24.19 4.68 -5.84
C GLU A 312 -23.77 4.34 -7.27
N ILE A 313 -22.47 4.35 -7.56
CA ILE A 313 -21.92 4.12 -8.92
C ILE A 313 -21.40 2.69 -9.14
N THR A 314 -21.43 1.83 -8.11
CA THR A 314 -20.92 0.46 -8.26
C THR A 314 -21.91 -0.43 -9.00
N THR A 315 -21.43 -1.05 -10.08
CA THR A 315 -22.16 -2.10 -10.78
C THR A 315 -21.94 -3.48 -10.16
N ASP A 316 -20.97 -3.61 -9.22
CA ASP A 316 -20.62 -4.89 -8.62
C ASP A 316 -21.59 -5.21 -7.47
N ARG A 317 -22.54 -6.11 -7.74
CA ARG A 317 -23.52 -6.58 -6.76
C ARG A 317 -22.88 -7.20 -5.52
N ARG A 318 -21.67 -7.75 -5.60
CA ARG A 318 -20.97 -8.31 -4.44
C ARG A 318 -20.52 -7.22 -3.50
N LEU A 319 -19.91 -6.17 -4.04
CA LEU A 319 -19.48 -4.99 -3.27
C LEU A 319 -20.69 -4.23 -2.71
N ALA A 320 -21.71 -3.98 -3.54
CA ALA A 320 -22.91 -3.22 -3.17
C ALA A 320 -23.62 -3.79 -1.93
N LYS A 321 -23.68 -5.12 -1.80
CA LYS A 321 -24.32 -5.81 -0.67
C LYS A 321 -23.56 -5.68 0.65
N THR A 322 -22.32 -5.23 0.64
CA THR A 322 -21.49 -5.11 1.86
C THR A 322 -21.62 -3.76 2.55
N PHE A 323 -22.34 -2.81 1.95
CA PHE A 323 -22.55 -1.49 2.54
C PHE A 323 -23.57 -1.55 3.69
N PHE A 324 -23.26 -0.87 4.79
CA PHE A 324 -24.16 -0.72 5.94
C PHE A 324 -23.87 0.59 6.68
N THR A 325 -24.80 1.01 7.54
CA THR A 325 -24.62 2.14 8.45
C THR A 325 -24.19 1.61 9.81
N SER A 326 -23.07 2.12 10.34
CA SER A 326 -22.57 1.72 11.65
C SER A 326 -23.44 2.30 12.78
N PRO A 327 -23.34 1.77 14.01
CA PRO A 327 -24.02 2.35 15.18
C PRO A 327 -23.68 3.82 15.44
N ALA A 328 -22.54 4.30 14.94
CA ALA A 328 -22.11 5.70 15.03
C ALA A 328 -22.66 6.58 13.89
N GLY A 329 -23.49 6.03 13.00
CA GLY A 329 -24.06 6.75 11.85
C GLY A 329 -23.13 6.88 10.65
N ASN A 330 -21.99 6.18 10.63
CA ASN A 330 -21.03 6.23 9.52
C ASN A 330 -21.43 5.24 8.41
N VAL A 331 -21.15 5.60 7.16
CA VAL A 331 -21.31 4.65 6.03
C VAL A 331 -20.06 3.79 5.94
N CYS A 332 -20.26 2.48 6.03
CA CYS A 332 -19.21 1.47 6.05
C CYS A 332 -19.43 0.42 4.97
N PHE A 333 -18.35 -0.23 4.55
CA PHE A 333 -18.38 -1.41 3.70
C PHE A 333 -17.15 -2.28 3.98
N TYR A 334 -17.22 -3.56 3.63
CA TYR A 334 -16.11 -4.50 3.87
C TYR A 334 -15.68 -5.28 2.62
N GLY A 335 -16.49 -5.30 1.55
CA GLY A 335 -16.17 -6.05 0.33
C GLY A 335 -16.04 -7.57 0.53
N GLN A 336 -15.38 -8.25 -0.41
CA GLN A 336 -15.24 -9.71 -0.45
C GLN A 336 -13.82 -10.12 -0.85
N CYS A 337 -12.93 -10.26 0.11
CA CYS A 337 -11.54 -10.66 -0.08
C CYS A 337 -11.12 -11.70 0.96
N GLU A 338 -9.92 -12.26 0.82
CA GLU A 338 -9.44 -13.34 1.69
C GLU A 338 -9.24 -12.90 3.15
N TYR A 339 -8.66 -11.71 3.36
CA TYR A 339 -8.33 -11.18 4.68
C TYR A 339 -9.04 -9.87 4.98
N TYR A 340 -9.63 -9.78 6.18
CA TYR A 340 -10.20 -8.53 6.73
C TYR A 340 -11.36 -7.93 5.90
N CYS A 341 -12.07 -8.74 5.11
CA CYS A 341 -13.30 -8.37 4.43
C CYS A 341 -14.52 -8.97 5.14
N SER A 342 -14.83 -8.45 6.32
CA SER A 342 -15.96 -8.88 7.15
C SER A 342 -16.60 -7.71 7.91
N THR A 343 -17.78 -7.91 8.49
CA THR A 343 -18.49 -6.88 9.27
C THR A 343 -17.70 -6.43 10.50
N GLU A 344 -16.81 -7.28 11.02
CA GLU A 344 -15.90 -6.97 12.13
C GLU A 344 -14.70 -6.12 11.70
N ASN A 345 -14.36 -6.09 10.41
CA ASN A 345 -13.23 -5.35 9.85
C ASN A 345 -13.65 -4.41 8.70
N PRO A 346 -14.67 -3.55 8.88
CA PRO A 346 -15.15 -2.68 7.83
C PRO A 346 -14.19 -1.49 7.63
N VAL A 347 -14.26 -0.89 6.45
CA VAL A 347 -13.76 0.48 6.23
C VAL A 347 -14.95 1.43 6.27
N CYS A 348 -14.79 2.54 6.98
CA CYS A 348 -15.88 3.46 7.30
C CYS A 348 -15.49 4.90 7.00
N GLY A 349 -16.41 5.65 6.40
CA GLY A 349 -16.28 7.11 6.29
C GLY A 349 -16.51 7.83 7.62
N ARG A 350 -16.32 9.15 7.63
CA ARG A 350 -16.62 10.02 8.78
C ARG A 350 -17.46 11.25 8.38
N PRO A 351 -18.81 11.14 8.33
CA PRO A 351 -19.57 9.88 8.22
C PRO A 351 -19.50 9.27 6.81
N HIS A 352 -19.22 10.08 5.78
CA HIS A 352 -19.12 9.62 4.38
C HIS A 352 -17.71 9.72 3.80
N MET A 353 -16.88 10.64 4.30
CA MET A 353 -15.55 10.87 3.74
C MET A 353 -14.56 9.81 4.21
N LEU A 354 -13.83 9.22 3.27
CA LEU A 354 -12.80 8.20 3.51
C LEU A 354 -11.52 8.55 2.75
N GLU A 355 -10.39 8.48 3.44
CA GLU A 355 -9.08 8.62 2.80
C GLU A 355 -8.73 7.35 2.03
N VAL A 356 -8.19 7.53 0.83
CA VAL A 356 -7.79 6.44 -0.04
C VAL A 356 -6.47 6.78 -0.74
N SER A 357 -5.73 5.75 -1.16
CA SER A 357 -4.67 5.90 -2.15
C SER A 357 -5.22 5.49 -3.50
N VAL A 358 -4.86 6.26 -4.53
CA VAL A 358 -5.28 6.06 -5.92
C VAL A 358 -4.02 5.89 -6.76
N ALA A 359 -3.71 4.64 -7.11
CA ALA A 359 -2.56 4.28 -7.93
C ALA A 359 -3.01 4.13 -9.39
N THR A 360 -2.32 4.80 -10.32
CA THR A 360 -2.61 4.63 -11.76
C THR A 360 -2.48 3.16 -12.16
N MET A 361 -3.40 2.67 -13.00
CA MET A 361 -3.25 1.33 -13.57
C MET A 361 -2.13 1.31 -14.60
N LEU A 362 -1.33 0.25 -14.58
CA LEU A 362 -0.44 -0.08 -15.70
C LEU A 362 -1.25 -0.46 -16.94
N PRO A 363 -0.64 -0.45 -18.14
CA PRO A 363 -1.32 -0.91 -19.34
C PRO A 363 -1.91 -2.32 -19.15
N ASP A 364 -3.02 -2.57 -19.83
CA ASP A 364 -3.69 -3.87 -19.76
C ASP A 364 -2.74 -5.00 -20.19
N LEU A 365 -2.89 -6.17 -19.58
CA LEU A 365 -2.03 -7.32 -19.86
C LEU A 365 -2.12 -7.81 -21.31
N SER A 366 -3.23 -7.53 -22.01
CA SER A 366 -3.40 -7.80 -23.44
C SER A 366 -2.50 -6.92 -24.32
N LEU A 367 -2.19 -5.69 -23.87
CA LEU A 367 -1.34 -4.74 -24.60
C LEU A 367 0.14 -4.85 -24.18
N ALA A 368 0.37 -5.00 -22.87
CA ALA A 368 1.71 -5.12 -22.29
C ALA A 368 1.76 -6.27 -21.27
N PRO A 369 2.00 -7.51 -21.74
CA PRO A 369 2.17 -8.67 -20.87
C PRO A 369 3.28 -8.43 -19.83
N ARG A 370 3.02 -8.85 -18.60
CA ARG A 370 3.96 -8.76 -17.48
C ARG A 370 4.26 -10.15 -16.95
N ARG A 371 5.54 -10.40 -16.70
CA ARG A 371 6.01 -11.63 -16.08
C ARG A 371 6.17 -11.43 -14.58
N SER A 372 5.49 -12.27 -13.81
CA SER A 372 5.67 -12.35 -12.36
C SER A 372 6.83 -13.28 -12.02
N TRP A 373 7.75 -12.81 -11.19
CA TRP A 373 8.92 -13.54 -10.73
C TRP A 373 8.84 -13.76 -9.23
N ARG A 374 9.10 -14.99 -8.80
CA ARG A 374 9.25 -15.31 -7.39
C ARG A 374 10.56 -14.75 -6.86
N SER A 375 10.51 -13.95 -5.80
CA SER A 375 11.72 -13.42 -5.15
C SER A 375 12.57 -14.57 -4.57
N PRO A 376 13.89 -14.60 -4.77
CA PRO A 376 14.77 -15.58 -4.12
C PRO A 376 14.75 -15.45 -2.59
N TRP A 377 14.59 -14.21 -2.09
CA TRP A 377 14.44 -13.91 -0.67
C TRP A 377 12.98 -13.87 -0.20
N ARG A 378 12.06 -14.50 -0.96
CA ARG A 378 10.69 -14.71 -0.49
C ARG A 378 10.72 -15.44 0.86
N ARG A 379 10.02 -14.89 1.85
CA ARG A 379 9.82 -15.52 3.17
C ARG A 379 9.02 -16.83 3.06
N SER A 380 8.95 -17.58 4.16
CA SER A 380 8.30 -18.88 4.18
C SER A 380 6.76 -18.82 4.07
N TYR A 381 6.14 -17.71 4.50
CA TYR A 381 4.69 -17.61 4.74
C TYR A 381 4.20 -18.70 5.69
N SER A 382 5.02 -19.01 6.68
CA SER A 382 4.75 -20.00 7.70
C SER A 382 5.07 -19.43 9.08
N ARG A 383 4.30 -19.87 10.08
CA ARG A 383 4.53 -19.51 11.49
C ARG A 383 5.69 -20.27 12.11
N THR A 384 6.11 -21.38 11.50
CA THR A 384 7.08 -22.32 12.09
C THR A 384 8.29 -22.60 11.18
N LYS A 385 8.14 -22.42 9.87
CA LYS A 385 9.22 -22.73 8.91
C LYS A 385 10.03 -21.49 8.63
N LEU A 386 11.35 -21.63 8.65
CA LEU A 386 12.27 -20.63 8.10
C LEU A 386 12.47 -20.84 6.60
N ALA A 387 12.75 -19.76 5.88
CA ALA A 387 13.16 -19.80 4.49
C ALA A 387 14.64 -20.19 4.36
N GLN A 388 15.03 -20.74 3.21
CA GLN A 388 16.41 -21.22 3.00
C GLN A 388 17.48 -20.14 3.20
N TRP A 389 17.17 -18.90 2.81
CA TRP A 389 18.07 -17.76 2.96
C TRP A 389 18.22 -17.27 4.41
N GLU A 390 17.28 -17.62 5.30
CA GLU A 390 17.34 -17.29 6.73
C GLU A 390 18.32 -18.21 7.46
N THR A 391 18.49 -19.44 6.98
CA THR A 391 19.36 -20.46 7.61
C THR A 391 20.74 -20.59 6.95
N ASN A 392 20.89 -20.16 5.70
CA ASN A 392 22.15 -20.30 4.95
C ASN A 392 22.81 -18.92 4.71
N PRO A 393 23.95 -18.62 5.35
CA PRO A 393 24.65 -17.35 5.14
C PRO A 393 25.22 -17.20 3.72
N ALA A 394 25.55 -18.31 3.04
CA ALA A 394 26.07 -18.34 1.67
C ALA A 394 24.96 -18.50 0.61
N TYR A 395 23.70 -18.19 0.95
CA TYR A 395 22.56 -18.37 0.05
C TYR A 395 22.73 -17.59 -1.28
N CYS A 396 23.30 -16.39 -1.23
CA CYS A 396 23.45 -15.57 -2.44
C CYS A 396 24.41 -16.19 -3.47
N ASP A 397 25.38 -17.02 -3.08
CA ASP A 397 26.31 -17.63 -4.05
C ASP A 397 25.56 -18.55 -5.02
N LYS A 398 24.54 -19.26 -4.52
CA LYS A 398 23.62 -20.03 -5.37
C LYS A 398 22.76 -19.11 -6.24
N VAL A 399 22.27 -18.00 -5.69
CA VAL A 399 21.45 -17.03 -6.45
C VAL A 399 22.25 -16.44 -7.61
N LYS A 400 23.51 -16.04 -7.39
CA LYS A 400 24.44 -15.52 -8.41
C LYS A 400 24.67 -16.50 -9.57
N GLN A 401 24.43 -17.80 -9.38
CA GLN A 401 24.55 -18.83 -10.43
C GLN A 401 23.21 -19.17 -11.09
N THR A 402 22.09 -18.69 -10.56
CA THR A 402 20.74 -19.06 -11.00
C THR A 402 20.20 -18.03 -12.00
N PRO A 403 19.78 -18.43 -13.22
CA PRO A 403 19.06 -17.52 -14.12
C PRO A 403 17.76 -16.99 -13.51
N PRO A 404 17.40 -15.71 -13.71
CA PRO A 404 18.09 -14.68 -14.50
C PRO A 404 19.12 -13.83 -13.71
N TYR A 405 19.46 -14.20 -12.47
CA TYR A 405 20.31 -13.40 -11.57
C TYR A 405 21.81 -13.50 -11.86
N ASN A 406 22.21 -14.47 -12.70
CA ASN A 406 23.58 -14.73 -13.08
C ASN A 406 24.12 -13.80 -14.19
N HIS A 407 23.26 -13.01 -14.84
CA HIS A 407 23.64 -12.10 -15.91
C HIS A 407 22.92 -10.74 -15.80
N GLY A 408 23.51 -9.71 -16.41
CA GLY A 408 22.93 -8.38 -16.51
C GLY A 408 22.76 -7.67 -15.16
N THR A 409 21.74 -6.82 -15.07
CA THR A 409 21.47 -5.96 -13.90
C THR A 409 20.56 -6.63 -12.87
N ARG A 410 19.96 -7.78 -13.18
CA ARG A 410 18.84 -8.34 -12.41
C ARG A 410 19.12 -8.48 -10.91
N LEU A 411 20.33 -8.89 -10.54
CA LEU A 411 20.72 -9.02 -9.13
C LEU A 411 20.80 -7.66 -8.43
N VAL A 412 21.36 -6.64 -9.08
CA VAL A 412 21.44 -5.29 -8.49
C VAL A 412 20.09 -4.57 -8.53
N ASP A 413 19.20 -4.93 -9.46
CA ASP A 413 17.80 -4.46 -9.46
C ASP A 413 17.04 -5.00 -8.23
N LEU A 414 17.26 -6.28 -7.86
CA LEU A 414 16.72 -6.84 -6.62
C LEU A 414 17.28 -6.16 -5.37
N ILE A 415 18.56 -5.73 -5.40
CA ILE A 415 19.19 -5.09 -4.25
C ILE A 415 18.64 -3.68 -4.04
N ASP A 416 18.41 -2.91 -5.10
CA ASP A 416 17.70 -1.62 -4.99
C ASP A 416 16.32 -1.79 -4.36
N MET A 417 15.56 -2.80 -4.82
CA MET A 417 14.23 -3.09 -4.29
C MET A 417 14.32 -3.48 -2.81
N ALA A 418 15.33 -4.25 -2.41
CA ALA A 418 15.57 -4.59 -1.01
C ALA A 418 15.96 -3.38 -0.15
N VAL A 419 16.72 -2.42 -0.72
CA VAL A 419 17.03 -1.14 -0.05
C VAL A 419 15.76 -0.32 0.14
N LEU A 420 14.93 -0.18 -0.91
CA LEU A 420 13.62 0.48 -0.82
C LEU A 420 12.75 -0.17 0.25
N ASP A 421 12.56 -1.49 0.17
CA ASP A 421 11.75 -2.29 1.09
C ASP A 421 12.28 -2.15 2.54
N PHE A 422 13.59 -2.11 2.75
CA PHE A 422 14.16 -1.92 4.09
C PHE A 422 13.89 -0.52 4.65
N LEU A 423 14.09 0.53 3.85
CA LEU A 423 13.82 1.91 4.26
C LEU A 423 12.35 2.07 4.68
N MET A 424 11.42 1.49 3.93
CA MET A 424 10.00 1.56 4.24
C MET A 424 9.50 0.44 5.16
N SER A 425 10.37 -0.50 5.58
CA SER A 425 10.04 -1.68 6.39
C SER A 425 8.96 -2.60 5.78
N ASN A 426 8.96 -2.77 4.46
CA ASN A 426 8.10 -3.73 3.78
C ASN A 426 8.72 -5.14 3.79
N MET A 427 8.07 -6.06 4.50
CA MET A 427 8.52 -7.45 4.61
C MET A 427 7.87 -8.39 3.59
N ASP A 428 6.88 -7.94 2.84
CA ASP A 428 5.97 -8.80 2.06
C ASP A 428 6.32 -8.88 0.57
N ARG A 429 7.58 -8.60 0.20
CA ARG A 429 8.07 -8.71 -1.18
C ARG A 429 8.26 -10.18 -1.60
N HIS A 430 7.15 -10.89 -1.82
CA HIS A 430 7.20 -12.28 -2.28
C HIS A 430 7.48 -12.44 -3.77
N HIS A 431 7.03 -11.48 -4.56
CA HIS A 431 7.15 -11.46 -6.01
C HIS A 431 7.51 -10.05 -6.50
N TYR A 432 8.01 -9.98 -7.72
CA TYR A 432 8.20 -8.74 -8.46
C TYR A 432 7.79 -8.97 -9.92
N GLU A 433 7.51 -7.90 -10.66
CA GLU A 433 7.08 -7.99 -12.06
C GLU A 433 8.07 -7.31 -13.01
N THR A 434 8.10 -7.75 -14.26
CA THR A 434 8.80 -7.10 -15.37
C THR A 434 7.90 -7.08 -16.60
N PHE A 435 8.06 -6.11 -17.49
CA PHE A 435 7.42 -6.15 -18.81
C PHE A 435 8.09 -7.22 -19.68
N GLU A 436 7.30 -8.08 -20.31
CA GLU A 436 7.84 -9.19 -21.11
C GLU A 436 8.55 -8.71 -22.38
N SER A 437 8.05 -7.63 -23.00
CA SER A 437 8.62 -7.01 -24.20
C SER A 437 10.08 -6.62 -24.04
N PHE A 438 10.50 -6.21 -22.83
CA PHE A 438 11.89 -5.83 -22.55
C PHE A 438 12.79 -7.02 -22.19
N GLY A 439 12.24 -8.22 -22.00
CA GLY A 439 13.01 -9.40 -21.63
C GLY A 439 13.67 -9.29 -20.25
N ASN A 440 14.92 -9.75 -20.13
CA ASN A 440 15.62 -9.77 -18.84
C ASN A 440 16.36 -8.47 -18.50
N GLN A 441 16.64 -7.62 -19.50
CA GLN A 441 17.34 -6.35 -19.37
C GLN A 441 16.35 -5.20 -19.25
N THR A 442 15.76 -5.09 -18.05
CA THR A 442 14.75 -4.09 -17.70
C THR A 442 14.74 -3.91 -16.19
N PHE A 443 14.19 -2.79 -15.73
CA PHE A 443 13.92 -2.56 -14.30
C PHE A 443 12.83 -3.49 -13.75
N LEU A 444 12.74 -3.58 -12.42
CA LEU A 444 11.70 -4.32 -11.70
C LEU A 444 10.57 -3.37 -11.29
N LEU A 445 9.32 -3.78 -11.52
CA LEU A 445 8.16 -3.04 -11.04
C LEU A 445 8.01 -3.20 -9.52
N HIS A 446 7.99 -2.08 -8.80
CA HIS A 446 7.86 -2.03 -7.34
C HIS A 446 6.37 -1.93 -6.93
N LEU A 447 5.58 -2.99 -7.16
CA LEU A 447 4.12 -2.97 -6.93
C LEU A 447 3.73 -3.41 -5.50
N ASP A 448 2.51 -3.12 -5.07
CA ASP A 448 1.95 -3.58 -3.77
C ASP A 448 2.82 -3.22 -2.55
N ASN A 449 2.93 -1.92 -2.26
CA ASN A 449 3.74 -1.41 -1.14
C ASN A 449 2.89 -1.15 0.12
N GLY A 450 1.61 -1.58 0.13
CA GLY A 450 0.65 -1.28 1.18
C GLY A 450 1.02 -1.79 2.58
N ARG A 451 1.91 -2.78 2.70
CA ARG A 451 2.43 -3.28 3.99
C ARG A 451 3.71 -2.58 4.45
N ALA A 452 4.11 -1.50 3.78
CA ALA A 452 5.18 -0.63 4.23
C ALA A 452 4.70 0.29 5.36
N PHE A 453 5.65 0.94 6.03
CA PHE A 453 5.43 1.92 7.10
C PHE A 453 4.53 1.38 8.24
N GLY A 454 4.59 0.07 8.49
CA GLY A 454 3.83 -0.55 9.58
C GLY A 454 4.41 -0.32 10.96
N ARG A 455 5.73 -0.10 11.09
CA ARG A 455 6.41 0.19 12.37
C ARG A 455 7.48 1.25 12.16
N HIS A 456 7.56 2.25 13.03
CA HIS A 456 8.64 3.24 13.05
C HIS A 456 9.63 3.01 14.19
N SER A 457 9.18 2.35 15.26
CA SER A 457 10.00 2.06 16.45
C SER A 457 10.99 0.91 16.23
N GLN A 458 10.73 0.05 15.25
CA GLN A 458 11.54 -1.14 14.94
C GLN A 458 12.03 -1.10 13.48
N ASP A 459 13.27 -1.55 13.27
CA ASP A 459 13.82 -1.81 11.94
C ASP A 459 13.99 -3.31 11.76
N GLU A 460 13.58 -3.84 10.60
CA GLU A 460 13.63 -5.27 10.32
C GLU A 460 14.89 -5.62 9.49
N PRO A 461 15.99 -6.07 10.11
CA PRO A 461 17.26 -6.30 9.42
C PRO A 461 17.18 -7.43 8.39
N SER A 462 16.22 -8.35 8.52
CA SER A 462 16.08 -9.46 7.56
C SER A 462 15.65 -9.00 6.16
N ILE A 463 15.04 -7.82 6.00
CA ILE A 463 14.73 -7.25 4.67
C ILE A 463 16.02 -6.93 3.91
N LEU A 464 17.08 -6.53 4.62
CA LEU A 464 18.37 -6.17 4.03
C LEU A 464 19.28 -7.39 3.75
N ALA A 465 18.76 -8.62 3.95
CA ALA A 465 19.49 -9.86 3.68
C ALA A 465 20.07 -9.94 2.25
N PRO A 466 19.38 -9.54 1.16
CA PRO A 466 19.95 -9.56 -0.18
C PRO A 466 21.24 -8.74 -0.29
N LEU A 467 21.25 -7.51 0.24
CA LEU A 467 22.44 -6.66 0.23
C LEU A 467 23.58 -7.29 1.06
N ARG A 468 23.27 -7.76 2.29
CA ARG A 468 24.28 -8.31 3.21
C ARG A 468 24.87 -9.64 2.73
N GLN A 469 24.08 -10.48 2.06
CA GLN A 469 24.53 -11.79 1.57
C GLN A 469 25.23 -11.67 0.22
N CYS A 470 24.75 -10.80 -0.67
CA CYS A 470 25.33 -10.67 -1.99
C CYS A 470 26.52 -9.73 -2.04
N CYS A 471 26.57 -8.76 -1.12
CA CYS A 471 27.54 -7.68 -1.08
C CYS A 471 27.74 -7.03 -2.46
N ARG A 472 26.64 -6.62 -3.10
CA ARG A 472 26.66 -5.87 -4.37
C ARG A 472 25.71 -4.68 -4.30
N ILE A 473 26.01 -3.57 -4.95
CA ILE A 473 25.11 -2.41 -5.06
C ILE A 473 25.48 -1.58 -6.31
N ARG A 474 24.50 -0.93 -6.95
CA ARG A 474 24.81 0.01 -8.05
C ARG A 474 25.52 1.24 -7.52
N ARG A 475 26.50 1.73 -8.29
CA ARG A 475 27.22 2.97 -7.98
C ARG A 475 26.26 4.16 -7.92
N SER A 476 25.35 4.28 -8.89
CA SER A 476 24.35 5.35 -8.91
C SER A 476 23.46 5.34 -7.67
N THR A 477 23.02 4.17 -7.20
CA THR A 477 22.23 4.02 -5.97
C THR A 477 23.05 4.42 -4.76
N LEU A 478 24.28 3.91 -4.61
CA LEU A 478 25.15 4.23 -3.47
C LEU A 478 25.45 5.73 -3.36
N LEU A 479 25.74 6.39 -4.48
CA LEU A 479 26.01 7.84 -4.50
C LEU A 479 24.77 8.65 -4.07
N ARG A 480 23.57 8.26 -4.51
CA ARG A 480 22.32 8.90 -4.09
C ARG A 480 22.03 8.67 -2.60
N LEU A 481 22.24 7.47 -2.09
CA LEU A 481 22.09 7.17 -0.67
C LEU A 481 23.06 8.00 0.20
N ARG A 482 24.31 8.15 -0.23
CA ARG A 482 25.29 9.01 0.45
C ARG A 482 24.86 10.47 0.42
N LEU A 483 24.40 10.98 -0.72
CA LEU A 483 23.88 12.34 -0.84
C LEU A 483 22.72 12.57 0.15
N LEU A 484 21.74 11.65 0.18
CA LEU A 484 20.58 11.70 1.06
C LEU A 484 20.90 11.57 2.56
N SER A 485 22.14 11.20 2.91
CA SER A 485 22.62 11.16 4.30
C SER A 485 23.25 12.48 4.78
N LEU A 486 23.48 13.43 3.87
CA LEU A 486 24.03 14.75 4.19
C LEU A 486 22.94 15.66 4.77
N SER A 487 23.33 16.61 5.63
CA SER A 487 22.41 17.58 6.26
C SER A 487 21.57 18.37 5.26
N ASP A 488 22.18 18.69 4.11
CA ASP A 488 21.59 19.55 3.09
C ASP A 488 20.49 18.82 2.32
N PHE A 489 20.56 17.48 2.26
CA PHE A 489 19.65 16.61 1.50
C PHE A 489 19.00 15.50 2.34
N GLY A 490 18.99 15.65 3.67
CA GLY A 490 18.56 14.60 4.60
C GLY A 490 17.24 13.94 4.18
N LEU A 491 17.23 12.61 4.09
CA LEU A 491 16.13 11.83 3.53
C LEU A 491 14.77 12.17 4.15
N SER A 492 14.71 12.32 5.48
CA SER A 492 13.49 12.74 6.19
C SER A 492 12.95 14.09 5.72
N GLU A 493 13.81 15.08 5.52
CA GLU A 493 13.46 16.44 5.10
C GLU A 493 12.93 16.47 3.66
N VAL A 494 13.65 15.84 2.73
CA VAL A 494 13.22 15.77 1.33
C VAL A 494 11.94 14.94 1.17
N MET A 495 11.77 13.89 1.97
CA MET A 495 10.52 13.14 2.01
C MET A 495 9.37 13.96 2.59
N ARG A 496 9.60 14.74 3.65
CA ARG A 496 8.58 15.63 4.23
C ARG A 496 8.08 16.63 3.19
N GLU A 497 9.00 17.27 2.47
CA GLU A 497 8.68 18.24 1.42
C GLU A 497 7.98 17.59 0.23
N SER A 498 8.44 16.40 -0.19
CA SER A 498 7.83 15.64 -1.29
C SER A 498 6.40 15.22 -0.95
N LEU A 499 6.15 14.70 0.26
CA LEU A 499 4.83 14.27 0.73
C LEU A 499 3.86 15.44 0.96
N ALA A 500 4.37 16.63 1.28
CA ALA A 500 3.56 17.83 1.44
C ALA A 500 2.88 18.29 0.12
N GLN A 501 3.33 17.77 -1.03
CA GLN A 501 2.72 18.03 -2.33
C GLN A 501 1.47 17.15 -2.59
N ASP A 502 1.26 16.09 -1.81
CA ASP A 502 0.09 15.22 -1.98
C ASP A 502 -1.19 15.89 -1.44
N PRO A 503 -2.35 15.73 -2.10
CA PRO A 503 -3.60 16.34 -1.66
C PRO A 503 -4.02 15.98 -0.22
N LEU A 504 -3.71 14.78 0.27
CA LEU A 504 -4.05 14.37 1.63
C LEU A 504 -3.18 15.07 2.70
N ALA A 505 -2.11 15.76 2.32
CA ALA A 505 -1.33 16.61 3.21
C ALA A 505 -2.16 17.75 3.81
N ALA A 506 -3.20 18.21 3.09
CA ALA A 506 -4.14 19.22 3.58
C ALA A 506 -5.04 18.70 4.72
N VAL A 507 -5.21 17.38 4.83
CA VAL A 507 -5.98 16.76 5.93
C VAL A 507 -5.06 16.53 7.13
N ALA A 508 -3.90 15.91 6.90
CA ALA A 508 -2.86 15.67 7.90
C ALA A 508 -1.55 15.26 7.20
N PRO A 509 -0.41 15.22 7.89
CA PRO A 509 0.82 14.62 7.34
C PRO A 509 0.65 13.13 7.02
N LEU A 510 1.09 12.66 5.83
CA LEU A 510 0.93 11.27 5.38
C LEU A 510 1.73 10.26 6.23
N LEU A 511 2.92 10.67 6.65
CA LEU A 511 3.78 9.94 7.58
C LEU A 511 3.97 10.77 8.84
N SER A 512 4.06 10.09 9.99
CA SER A 512 4.42 10.72 11.24
C SER A 512 5.90 11.12 11.25
N GLU A 513 6.26 12.07 12.12
CA GLU A 513 7.66 12.46 12.32
C GLU A 513 8.54 11.29 12.77
N GLN A 514 7.99 10.33 13.50
CA GLN A 514 8.70 9.12 13.87
C GLN A 514 9.03 8.24 12.66
N HIS A 515 8.13 8.13 11.68
CA HIS A 515 8.40 7.43 10.43
C HIS A 515 9.45 8.15 9.58
N LEU A 516 9.40 9.48 9.51
CA LEU A 516 10.41 10.28 8.81
C LEU A 516 11.79 10.11 9.45
N SER A 517 11.90 10.21 10.77
CA SER A 517 13.15 9.96 11.51
C SER A 517 13.66 8.52 11.33
N ALA A 518 12.75 7.54 11.26
CA ALA A 518 13.12 6.15 10.99
C ALA A 518 13.77 5.96 9.61
N LEU A 519 13.41 6.77 8.60
CA LEU A 519 14.05 6.70 7.27
C LEU A 519 15.54 7.04 7.35
N ASP A 520 15.92 8.11 8.05
CA ASP A 520 17.33 8.49 8.22
C ASP A 520 18.11 7.42 8.99
N ARG A 521 17.51 6.89 10.07
CA ARG A 521 18.10 5.80 10.86
C ARG A 521 18.33 4.54 10.02
N ARG A 522 17.37 4.19 9.17
CA ARG A 522 17.46 3.04 8.24
C ARG A 522 18.48 3.30 7.14
N LEU A 523 18.53 4.52 6.58
CA LEU A 523 19.54 4.91 5.59
C LEU A 523 20.95 4.71 6.14
N ALA A 524 21.22 5.15 7.38
CA ALA A 524 22.51 4.93 8.04
C ALA A 524 22.86 3.44 8.14
N LYS A 525 21.87 2.57 8.43
CA LYS A 525 22.07 1.11 8.47
C LYS A 525 22.35 0.51 7.08
N VAL A 526 21.75 1.04 6.02
CA VAL A 526 22.06 0.62 4.64
C VAL A 526 23.50 0.97 4.31
N LEU A 527 23.94 2.20 4.59
CA LEU A 527 25.30 2.65 4.33
C LEU A 527 26.33 1.82 5.11
N ALA A 528 26.08 1.59 6.40
CA ALA A 528 26.93 0.72 7.23
C ALA A 528 27.00 -0.72 6.70
N ALA A 529 25.91 -1.26 6.16
CA ALA A 529 25.93 -2.59 5.54
C ALA A 529 26.80 -2.63 4.28
N VAL A 530 26.80 -1.55 3.48
CA VAL A 530 27.68 -1.42 2.31
C VAL A 530 29.14 -1.31 2.75
N GLU A 531 29.46 -0.50 3.76
CA GLU A 531 30.82 -0.35 4.29
C GLU A 531 31.40 -1.70 4.75
N ILE A 532 30.64 -2.46 5.54
CA ILE A 532 31.03 -3.82 5.98
C ILE A 532 31.29 -4.75 4.79
N CYS A 533 30.53 -4.61 3.71
CA CYS A 533 30.77 -5.38 2.48
C CYS A 533 32.07 -4.94 1.79
N GLN A 534 32.34 -3.64 1.69
CA GLN A 534 33.54 -3.09 1.05
C GLN A 534 34.84 -3.44 1.81
N GLU A 535 34.78 -3.63 3.13
CA GLU A 535 35.91 -4.12 3.93
C GLU A 535 36.29 -5.58 3.61
N LYS A 536 35.33 -6.38 3.15
CA LYS A 536 35.48 -7.83 2.95
C LYS A 536 35.62 -8.26 1.49
N HIS A 537 35.11 -7.45 0.56
CA HIS A 537 35.00 -7.78 -0.85
C HIS A 537 35.40 -6.60 -1.72
N THR A 538 36.05 -6.87 -2.85
CA THR A 538 36.51 -5.84 -3.80
C THR A 538 35.47 -5.53 -4.89
N ASP A 539 34.53 -6.44 -5.17
CA ASP A 539 33.56 -6.39 -6.26
C ASP A 539 32.15 -5.92 -5.82
N VAL A 540 32.09 -5.11 -4.76
CA VAL A 540 30.83 -4.65 -4.16
C VAL A 540 30.09 -3.65 -5.03
N ILE A 541 30.81 -2.73 -5.65
CA ILE A 541 30.20 -1.66 -6.45
C ILE A 541 30.06 -2.16 -7.88
N TYR A 542 28.82 -2.30 -8.35
CA TYR A 542 28.52 -2.46 -9.76
C TYR A 542 28.49 -1.08 -10.41
N ASP A 543 29.44 -0.83 -11.32
CA ASP A 543 29.56 0.45 -12.01
C ASP A 543 28.53 0.55 -13.14
N ASP A 544 27.59 1.46 -12.97
CA ASP A 544 26.49 1.76 -13.90
C ASP A 544 26.54 3.21 -14.42
N LEU A 545 27.66 3.91 -14.20
CA LEU A 545 27.88 5.32 -14.56
C LEU A 545 28.96 5.51 -15.62
#